data_AF-W7DWK5-F1
#
_entry.id   AF-W7DWK5-F1
#
_cell.length_a   1.000
_cell.length_b   1.000
_cell.length_c   1.000
_cell.angle_alpha   90.00
_cell.angle_beta   90.00
_cell.angle_gamma   90.00
#
_symmetry.space_group_name_H-M   'P 1'
#
loop_
_entity.id
_entity.type
_entity.pdbx_description
1 polymer ?
#
loop_
_entity_poly.entity_id
_entity_poly.type
_entity_poly.pdbx_seq_one_letter_code
_entity_poly.pdbx_strand_id
1 'polypeptide(L)'
;MNKSLSFSAYIFIGLMLFALFFGAGNLIFPAHLGQLAGTNVWIAITGFLLTGAGLPLLGVLAIGISGSNDLQSLASRVHPIYGVVFAVVLYLTIGPFFALPRTGTVSFEIGVAPFLGEGSHALALFIFTVIFFGVSMWLSLSPSKIVDRVGKFLTPALLIFIFILIIASLVKPLGEQTAPKGEYIAAPFATGFIDGYNTMDALASLVFGIIVINAIKSYGAKSKRDIAAACLKTGLIAVGFLAIIYIFVAYIGSMSVNRLGLFDNGGPILSGAAFVLFWLLG
;
A
#
# COMPACT_ATOMS: atom_id res chain seq x y z
N MET A 1 25.86 0.44 -27.82
CA MET A 1 25.96 1.10 -26.49
C MET A 1 24.69 0.82 -25.71
N ASN A 2 24.77 0.02 -24.65
CA ASN A 2 23.68 -0.12 -23.67
C ASN A 2 23.57 1.20 -22.90
N LYS A 3 22.57 2.02 -23.20
CA LYS A 3 22.24 3.15 -22.32
C LYS A 3 21.62 2.56 -21.06
N SER A 4 22.39 2.53 -19.98
CA SER A 4 21.83 2.37 -18.64
C SER A 4 20.84 3.51 -18.39
N LEU A 5 19.74 3.23 -17.68
CA LEU A 5 18.79 4.28 -17.32
C LEU A 5 19.51 5.36 -16.48
N SER A 6 19.09 6.61 -16.65
CA SER A 6 19.57 7.71 -15.81
C SER A 6 19.11 7.51 -14.37
N PHE A 7 19.84 8.08 -13.41
CA PHE A 7 19.46 8.04 -12.00
C PHE A 7 18.05 8.62 -11.76
N SER A 8 17.72 9.73 -12.42
CA SER A 8 16.39 10.34 -12.37
C SER A 8 15.29 9.39 -12.85
N ALA A 9 15.53 8.59 -13.90
CA ALA A 9 14.57 7.60 -14.36
C ALA A 9 14.34 6.48 -13.33
N TYR A 10 15.40 6.02 -12.63
CA TYR A 10 15.24 5.03 -11.56
C TYR A 10 14.37 5.57 -10.42
N ILE A 11 14.59 6.82 -10.00
CA ILE A 11 13.79 7.46 -8.95
C ILE A 11 12.35 7.62 -9.40
N PHE A 12 12.10 8.11 -10.62
CA PHE A 12 10.75 8.30 -11.14
C PHE A 12 9.96 6.99 -11.23
N ILE A 13 10.55 5.94 -11.82
CA ILE A 13 9.91 4.63 -11.95
C ILE A 13 9.73 3.99 -10.57
N GLY A 14 10.70 4.16 -9.66
CA GLY A 14 10.58 3.70 -8.27
C GLY A 14 9.43 4.37 -7.52
N LEU A 15 9.26 5.69 -7.66
CA LEU A 15 8.15 6.45 -7.08
C LEU A 15 6.80 6.09 -7.71
N MET A 16 6.77 5.83 -9.02
CA MET A 16 5.58 5.31 -9.69
C MET A 16 5.19 3.93 -9.14
N LEU A 17 6.16 3.02 -8.98
CA LEU A 17 5.91 1.70 -8.41
C LEU A 17 5.47 1.77 -6.94
N PHE A 18 6.08 2.66 -6.16
CA PHE A 18 5.61 2.99 -4.82
C PHE A 18 4.14 3.43 -4.85
N ALA A 19 3.77 4.37 -5.73
CA ALA A 19 2.41 4.87 -5.83
C ALA A 19 1.39 3.80 -6.23
N LEU A 20 1.82 2.81 -7.02
CA LEU A 20 0.97 1.67 -7.40
C LEU A 20 0.71 0.71 -6.24
N PHE A 21 1.70 0.50 -5.36
CA PHE A 21 1.56 -0.35 -4.18
C PHE A 21 0.96 0.38 -2.99
N PHE A 22 1.21 1.68 -2.83
CA PHE A 22 0.80 2.41 -1.64
C PHE A 22 -0.69 2.80 -1.72
N GLY A 23 -1.55 1.97 -1.12
CA GLY A 23 -2.99 2.16 -1.05
C GLY A 23 -3.57 2.08 0.36
N ALA A 24 -4.89 1.93 0.42
CA ALA A 24 -5.66 1.89 1.67
C ALA A 24 -5.19 0.82 2.66
N GLY A 25 -4.93 -0.41 2.18
CA GLY A 25 -4.43 -1.51 3.02
C GLY A 25 -3.10 -1.18 3.69
N ASN A 26 -2.22 -0.54 2.93
CA ASN A 26 -0.86 -0.18 3.31
C ASN A 26 -0.83 0.89 4.41
N LEU A 27 -1.95 1.58 4.66
CA LEU A 27 -2.15 2.46 5.81
C LEU A 27 -2.76 1.71 7.00
N ILE A 28 -3.85 0.98 6.79
CA ILE A 28 -4.64 0.43 7.89
C ILE A 28 -3.99 -0.80 8.55
N PHE A 29 -3.34 -1.69 7.79
CA PHE A 29 -2.76 -2.91 8.37
C PHE A 29 -1.59 -2.61 9.31
N PRO A 30 -0.57 -1.81 8.95
CA PRO A 30 0.51 -1.52 9.88
C PRO A 30 0.03 -0.74 11.10
N ALA A 31 -0.97 0.15 10.96
CA ALA A 31 -1.53 0.89 12.09
C ALA A 31 -2.19 -0.05 13.11
N HIS A 32 -3.02 -0.97 12.61
CA HIS A 32 -3.70 -1.97 13.44
C HIS A 32 -2.71 -2.96 14.07
N LEU A 33 -1.75 -3.46 13.28
CA LEU A 33 -0.63 -4.27 13.79
C LEU A 33 0.09 -3.56 14.92
N GLY A 34 0.39 -2.26 14.74
CA GLY A 34 1.05 -1.45 15.76
C GLY A 34 0.29 -1.44 17.08
N GLN A 35 -1.02 -1.20 17.01
CA GLN A 35 -1.90 -1.11 18.18
C GLN A 35 -2.01 -2.43 18.93
N LEU A 36 -2.13 -3.55 18.22
CA LEU A 36 -2.21 -4.89 18.82
C LEU A 36 -0.86 -5.41 19.30
N ALA A 37 0.22 -5.12 18.58
CA ALA A 37 1.56 -5.58 18.93
C ALA A 37 2.15 -4.80 20.11
N GLY A 38 1.78 -3.53 20.30
CA GLY A 38 2.24 -2.73 21.43
C GLY A 38 3.78 -2.73 21.53
N THR A 39 4.33 -3.15 22.67
CA THR A 39 5.79 -3.27 22.87
C THR A 39 6.48 -4.27 21.93
N ASN A 40 5.75 -5.24 21.36
CA ASN A 40 6.27 -6.20 20.38
C ASN A 40 6.25 -5.67 18.93
N VAL A 41 5.89 -4.40 18.71
CA VAL A 41 5.72 -3.82 17.36
C VAL A 41 6.96 -3.99 16.47
N TRP A 42 8.16 -3.90 17.03
CA TRP A 42 9.40 -4.01 16.25
C TRP A 42 9.64 -5.42 15.68
N ILE A 43 9.23 -6.45 16.42
CA ILE A 43 9.30 -7.83 15.93
C ILE A 43 8.18 -8.06 14.91
N ALA A 44 6.96 -7.61 15.20
CA ALA A 44 5.82 -7.74 14.31
C ALA A 44 6.03 -7.05 12.95
N ILE A 45 6.53 -5.82 12.95
CA ILE A 45 6.74 -5.06 11.72
C ILE A 45 7.82 -5.70 10.84
N THR A 46 8.80 -6.40 11.40
CA THR A 46 9.80 -7.12 10.57
C THR A 46 9.17 -8.25 9.76
N GLY A 47 8.23 -9.00 10.37
CA GLY A 47 7.43 -10.00 9.66
C GLY A 47 6.57 -9.35 8.58
N PHE A 48 5.91 -8.24 8.93
CA PHE A 48 5.07 -7.47 8.00
C PHE A 48 5.86 -6.94 6.80
N LEU A 49 7.07 -6.41 6.99
CA LEU A 49 7.91 -5.91 5.91
C LEU A 49 8.31 -7.01 4.93
N LEU A 50 8.55 -8.22 5.44
CA LEU A 50 9.00 -9.35 4.63
C LEU A 50 7.92 -9.78 3.63
N THR A 51 6.64 -9.77 4.02
CA THR A 51 5.53 -10.10 3.13
C THR A 51 4.91 -8.89 2.45
N GLY A 52 4.65 -7.82 3.19
CA GLY A 52 3.97 -6.61 2.72
C GLY A 52 4.81 -5.75 1.79
N ALA A 53 6.14 -5.86 1.81
CA ALA A 53 7.02 -5.17 0.87
C ALA A 53 7.98 -6.12 0.12
N GLY A 54 8.47 -7.16 0.80
CA GLY A 54 9.38 -8.15 0.20
C GLY A 54 8.75 -9.01 -0.90
N LEU A 55 7.57 -9.59 -0.69
CA LEU A 55 6.89 -10.39 -1.71
C LEU A 55 6.51 -9.56 -2.96
N PRO A 56 5.98 -8.33 -2.84
CA PRO A 56 5.76 -7.46 -4.00
C PRO A 56 7.02 -7.22 -4.83
N LEU A 57 8.18 -6.99 -4.18
CA LEU A 57 9.46 -6.86 -4.87
C LEU A 57 9.83 -8.13 -5.63
N LEU A 58 9.69 -9.29 -4.98
CA LEU A 58 9.94 -10.58 -5.63
C LEU A 58 9.02 -10.80 -6.82
N GLY A 59 7.75 -10.40 -6.74
CA GLY A 59 6.82 -10.48 -7.87
C GLY A 59 7.22 -9.58 -9.03
N VAL A 60 7.56 -8.31 -8.79
CA VAL A 60 8.07 -7.41 -9.85
C VAL A 60 9.35 -7.96 -10.49
N LEU A 61 10.26 -8.50 -9.69
CA LEU A 61 11.48 -9.16 -10.17
C LEU A 61 11.17 -10.39 -11.00
N ALA A 62 10.23 -11.24 -10.58
CA ALA A 62 9.83 -12.43 -11.31
C ALA A 62 9.29 -12.07 -12.70
N ILE A 63 8.44 -11.04 -12.81
CA ILE A 63 7.97 -10.53 -14.10
C ILE A 63 9.16 -10.01 -14.93
N GLY A 64 10.04 -9.20 -14.33
CA GLY A 64 11.23 -8.61 -14.98
C GLY A 64 12.18 -9.66 -15.57
N ILE A 65 12.42 -10.74 -14.83
CA ILE A 65 13.26 -11.87 -15.25
C ILE A 65 12.54 -12.72 -16.30
N SER A 66 11.23 -12.94 -16.14
CA SER A 66 10.47 -13.80 -17.05
C SER A 66 10.49 -13.28 -18.49
N GLY A 67 10.51 -11.95 -18.66
CA GLY A 67 10.37 -11.28 -19.96
C GLY A 67 8.99 -11.49 -20.60
N SER A 68 7.98 -11.92 -19.84
CA SER A 68 6.61 -12.09 -20.32
C SER A 68 5.96 -10.72 -20.58
N ASN A 69 5.08 -10.65 -21.57
CA ASN A 69 4.42 -9.39 -21.94
C ASN A 69 3.18 -9.10 -21.09
N ASP A 70 2.59 -10.14 -20.50
CA ASP A 70 1.40 -10.05 -19.67
C ASP A 70 1.35 -11.20 -18.65
N LEU A 71 0.41 -11.10 -17.72
CA LEU A 71 0.23 -12.02 -16.61
C LEU A 71 -0.21 -13.42 -17.08
N GLN A 72 -1.13 -13.47 -18.03
CA GLN A 72 -1.65 -14.74 -18.56
C GLN A 72 -0.53 -15.52 -19.23
N SER A 73 0.32 -14.85 -20.01
CA SER A 73 1.51 -15.43 -20.65
C SER A 73 2.50 -15.99 -19.62
N LEU A 74 2.67 -15.33 -18.47
CA LEU A 74 3.49 -15.85 -17.37
C LEU A 74 2.87 -17.12 -16.77
N ALA A 75 1.60 -17.04 -16.37
CA ALA A 75 0.92 -18.14 -15.69
C ALA A 75 0.69 -19.34 -16.62
N SER A 76 0.57 -19.12 -17.94
CA SER A 76 0.43 -20.18 -18.94
C SER A 76 1.66 -21.09 -19.05
N ARG A 77 2.81 -20.73 -18.45
CA ARG A 77 3.97 -21.63 -18.33
C ARG A 77 3.69 -22.85 -17.46
N VAL A 78 2.70 -22.77 -16.57
CA VAL A 78 2.20 -23.95 -15.81
C VAL A 78 1.28 -24.76 -16.72
N HIS A 79 0.22 -24.12 -17.24
CA HIS A 79 -0.70 -24.70 -18.22
C HIS A 79 -1.55 -23.57 -18.84
N PRO A 80 -1.94 -23.62 -20.14
CA PRO A 80 -2.73 -22.54 -20.77
C PRO A 80 -4.06 -22.23 -20.04
N ILE A 81 -4.78 -23.26 -19.59
CA ILE A 81 -6.03 -23.09 -18.83
C ILE A 81 -5.76 -22.45 -17.46
N TYR A 82 -4.68 -22.87 -16.78
CA TYR A 82 -4.29 -22.27 -15.51
C TYR A 82 -3.99 -20.78 -15.69
N GLY A 83 -3.30 -20.41 -16.79
CA GLY A 83 -3.00 -19.02 -17.09
C GLY A 83 -4.23 -18.12 -17.21
N VAL A 84 -5.26 -18.60 -17.90
CA VAL A 84 -6.54 -17.88 -18.03
C VAL A 84 -7.27 -17.80 -16.70
N VAL A 85 -7.45 -18.94 -16.01
CA VAL A 85 -8.18 -18.99 -14.74
C VAL A 85 -7.51 -18.12 -13.69
N PHE A 86 -6.19 -18.22 -13.55
CA PHE A 86 -5.42 -17.43 -12.61
C PHE A 86 -5.53 -15.93 -12.90
N ALA A 87 -5.40 -15.52 -14.17
CA ALA A 87 -5.52 -14.12 -14.54
C ALA A 87 -6.91 -13.56 -14.23
N VAL A 88 -7.98 -14.30 -14.56
CA VAL A 88 -9.36 -13.89 -14.28
C VAL A 88 -9.59 -13.73 -12.78
N VAL A 89 -9.23 -14.74 -11.97
CA VAL A 89 -9.40 -14.70 -10.52
C VAL A 89 -8.60 -13.56 -9.90
N LEU A 90 -7.36 -13.33 -10.37
CA LEU A 90 -6.52 -12.25 -9.88
C LEU A 90 -7.12 -10.87 -10.17
N TYR A 91 -7.57 -10.64 -11.41
CA TYR A 91 -8.19 -9.36 -11.79
C TYR A 91 -9.52 -9.12 -11.07
N LEU A 92 -10.31 -10.16 -10.83
CA LEU A 92 -11.55 -10.04 -10.04
C LEU A 92 -11.25 -9.71 -8.57
N THR A 93 -10.19 -10.28 -8.00
CA THR A 93 -9.76 -10.02 -6.61
C THR A 93 -9.23 -8.59 -6.46
N ILE A 94 -8.37 -8.13 -7.38
CA ILE A 94 -7.83 -6.76 -7.35
C ILE A 94 -8.94 -5.74 -7.64
N GLY A 95 -9.81 -6.03 -8.60
CA GLY A 95 -10.94 -5.18 -8.93
C GLY A 95 -12.12 -5.40 -7.98
N PRO A 96 -13.26 -5.89 -8.48
CA PRO A 96 -14.56 -5.78 -7.80
C PRO A 96 -14.68 -6.51 -6.47
N PHE A 97 -13.89 -7.54 -6.19
CA PHE A 97 -14.16 -8.41 -5.03
C PHE A 97 -13.41 -8.05 -3.77
N PHE A 98 -12.27 -7.35 -3.85
CA PHE A 98 -11.48 -7.10 -2.65
C PHE A 98 -10.80 -5.74 -2.62
N ALA A 99 -9.75 -5.53 -3.43
CA ALA A 99 -8.90 -4.36 -3.21
C ALA A 99 -9.63 -3.05 -3.57
N LEU A 100 -10.41 -3.02 -4.65
CA LEU A 100 -11.17 -1.83 -5.04
C LEU A 100 -12.25 -1.48 -4.01
N PRO A 101 -13.17 -2.36 -3.58
CA PRO A 101 -14.11 -2.05 -2.48
C PRO A 101 -13.43 -1.54 -1.21
N ARG A 102 -12.31 -2.16 -0.81
CA ARG A 102 -11.51 -1.75 0.36
C ARG A 102 -11.04 -0.30 0.28
N THR A 103 -10.68 0.19 -0.91
CA THR A 103 -10.29 1.62 -1.05
C THR A 103 -11.44 2.57 -0.72
N GLY A 104 -12.67 2.21 -1.09
CA GLY A 104 -13.85 3.02 -0.79
C GLY A 104 -14.18 3.03 0.71
N THR A 105 -14.21 1.86 1.33
CA THR A 105 -14.55 1.75 2.76
C THR A 105 -13.52 2.45 3.64
N VAL A 106 -12.22 2.27 3.37
CA VAL A 106 -11.16 2.94 4.14
C VAL A 106 -11.18 4.45 3.94
N SER A 107 -11.45 4.92 2.72
CA SER A 107 -11.58 6.37 2.46
C SER A 107 -12.76 6.97 3.22
N PHE A 108 -13.87 6.23 3.35
CA PHE A 108 -15.01 6.63 4.18
C PHE A 108 -14.64 6.67 5.67
N GLU A 109 -14.03 5.61 6.19
CA GLU A 109 -13.65 5.48 7.60
C GLU A 109 -12.70 6.58 8.06
N ILE A 110 -11.76 6.98 7.21
CA ILE A 110 -10.77 8.02 7.55
C ILE A 110 -11.31 9.42 7.26
N GLY A 111 -11.99 9.61 6.13
CA GLY A 111 -12.29 10.94 5.59
C GLY A 111 -13.68 11.48 5.89
N VAL A 112 -14.66 10.62 6.23
CA VAL A 112 -16.07 11.04 6.39
C VAL A 112 -16.63 10.58 7.73
N ALA A 113 -16.44 9.31 8.08
CA ALA A 113 -17.00 8.72 9.30
C ALA A 113 -16.71 9.53 10.59
N PRO A 114 -15.49 10.09 10.80
CA PRO A 114 -15.20 10.87 12.01
C PRO A 114 -15.99 12.18 12.13
N PHE A 115 -16.55 12.68 11.03
CA PHE A 115 -17.35 13.92 11.00
C PHE A 115 -18.86 13.64 11.05
N LEU A 116 -19.27 12.38 10.99
CA LEU A 116 -20.65 11.96 11.15
C LEU A 116 -20.90 11.74 12.65
N GLY A 117 -21.98 12.32 13.18
CA GLY A 117 -22.51 11.95 14.49
C GLY A 117 -23.13 10.54 14.48
N GLU A 118 -23.85 10.17 15.54
CA GLU A 118 -24.51 8.85 15.72
C GLU A 118 -25.67 8.54 14.73
N GLY A 119 -25.68 9.15 13.55
CA GLY A 119 -26.68 8.94 12.50
C GLY A 119 -26.49 7.64 11.72
N SER A 120 -27.31 7.44 10.67
CA SER A 120 -27.25 6.23 9.83
C SER A 120 -25.96 6.18 8.97
N HIS A 121 -24.90 5.61 9.55
CA HIS A 121 -23.62 5.38 8.89
C HIS A 121 -23.76 4.57 7.59
N ALA A 122 -24.78 3.71 7.49
CA ALA A 122 -25.03 2.89 6.31
C ALA A 122 -25.46 3.72 5.09
N LEU A 123 -26.39 4.66 5.26
CA LEU A 123 -26.83 5.52 4.16
C LEU A 123 -25.70 6.47 3.71
N ALA A 124 -24.95 7.01 4.68
CA ALA A 124 -23.80 7.86 4.39
C ALA A 124 -22.70 7.09 3.64
N LEU A 125 -22.39 5.86 4.06
CA LEU A 125 -21.43 4.99 3.38
C LEU A 125 -21.89 4.65 1.94
N PHE A 126 -23.17 4.36 1.74
CA PHE A 126 -23.72 4.08 0.42
C PHE A 126 -23.56 5.28 -0.52
N ILE A 127 -23.99 6.47 -0.07
CA ILE A 127 -23.87 7.71 -0.84
C ILE A 127 -22.40 8.03 -1.14
N PHE A 128 -21.53 7.93 -0.12
CA PHE A 128 -20.10 8.16 -0.30
C PHE A 128 -19.50 7.20 -1.33
N THR A 129 -19.85 5.92 -1.26
CA THR A 129 -19.33 4.89 -2.15
C THR A 129 -19.76 5.11 -3.61
N VAL A 130 -21.02 5.48 -3.83
CA VAL A 130 -21.53 5.85 -5.16
C VAL A 130 -20.77 7.05 -5.73
N ILE A 131 -20.57 8.10 -4.91
CA ILE A 131 -19.82 9.29 -5.33
C ILE A 131 -18.34 8.95 -5.59
N PHE A 132 -17.70 8.24 -4.66
CA PHE A 132 -16.28 7.88 -4.71
C PHE A 132 -15.95 7.07 -5.97
N PHE A 133 -16.72 6.01 -6.25
CA PHE A 133 -16.51 5.21 -7.45
C PHE A 133 -17.00 5.90 -8.72
N GLY A 134 -18.03 6.74 -8.66
CA GLY A 134 -18.45 7.58 -9.79
C GLY A 134 -17.35 8.56 -10.23
N VAL A 135 -16.71 9.25 -9.28
CA VAL A 135 -15.56 10.13 -9.55
C VAL A 135 -14.36 9.32 -10.02
N SER A 136 -14.06 8.19 -9.38
CA SER A 136 -12.96 7.31 -9.78
C SER A 136 -13.15 6.82 -11.22
N MET A 137 -14.36 6.36 -11.59
CA MET A 137 -14.71 5.97 -12.94
C MET A 137 -14.50 7.12 -13.92
N TRP A 138 -15.01 8.32 -13.61
CA TRP A 138 -14.83 9.51 -14.46
C TRP A 138 -13.34 9.85 -14.68
N LEU A 139 -12.52 9.77 -13.64
CA LEU A 139 -11.08 9.98 -13.75
C LEU A 139 -10.40 8.89 -14.59
N SER A 140 -10.82 7.64 -14.44
CA SER A 140 -10.30 6.48 -15.18
C SER A 140 -10.65 6.48 -16.67
N LEU A 141 -11.75 7.13 -17.06
CA LEU A 141 -12.14 7.31 -18.47
C LEU A 141 -11.19 8.22 -19.27
N SER A 142 -10.20 8.85 -18.62
CA SER A 142 -9.13 9.62 -19.28
C SER A 142 -7.74 9.01 -19.01
N PRO A 143 -7.38 7.84 -19.56
CA PRO A 143 -6.16 7.11 -19.23
C PRO A 143 -4.87 7.92 -19.41
N SER A 144 -4.82 8.76 -20.46
CA SER A 144 -3.68 9.64 -20.76
C SER A 144 -3.39 10.66 -19.67
N LYS A 145 -4.37 11.01 -18.82
CA LYS A 145 -4.23 11.96 -17.72
C LYS A 145 -4.05 11.30 -16.36
N ILE A 146 -4.24 9.97 -16.25
CA ILE A 146 -4.14 9.25 -14.97
C ILE A 146 -2.71 9.33 -14.43
N VAL A 147 -1.72 9.06 -15.29
CA VAL A 147 -0.30 9.10 -14.90
C VAL A 147 0.08 10.50 -14.39
N ASP A 148 -0.36 11.56 -15.07
CA ASP A 148 -0.11 12.93 -14.65
C ASP A 148 -0.83 13.28 -13.34
N ARG A 149 -2.10 12.89 -13.16
CA ARG A 149 -2.87 13.21 -11.94
C ARG A 149 -2.35 12.45 -10.72
N VAL A 150 -2.14 11.14 -10.85
CA VAL A 150 -1.70 10.28 -9.74
C VAL A 150 -0.25 10.56 -9.39
N GLY A 151 0.64 10.58 -10.38
CA GLY A 151 2.08 10.72 -10.17
C GLY A 151 2.52 12.13 -9.80
N LYS A 152 1.90 13.17 -10.37
CA LYS A 152 2.35 14.56 -10.18
C LYS A 152 1.69 15.28 -9.00
N PHE A 153 0.44 14.93 -8.67
CA PHE A 153 -0.34 15.66 -7.66
C PHE A 153 -0.71 14.79 -6.46
N LEU A 154 -1.39 13.66 -6.69
CA LEU A 154 -1.92 12.84 -5.59
C LEU A 154 -0.83 12.17 -4.76
N THR A 155 0.15 11.52 -5.41
CA THR A 155 1.24 10.82 -4.69
C THR A 155 2.09 11.79 -3.86
N PRO A 156 2.57 12.93 -4.40
CA PRO A 156 3.32 13.88 -3.59
C PRO A 156 2.50 14.48 -2.45
N ALA A 157 1.23 14.82 -2.69
CA ALA A 157 0.36 15.33 -1.63
C ALA A 157 0.18 14.30 -0.50
N LEU A 158 -0.12 13.04 -0.85
CA LEU A 158 -0.25 11.95 0.11
C LEU A 158 1.04 11.76 0.92
N LEU A 159 2.21 11.75 0.26
CA LEU A 159 3.50 11.63 0.96
C LEU A 159 3.72 12.79 1.92
N ILE A 160 3.43 14.04 1.51
CA ILE A 160 3.56 15.22 2.37
C ILE A 160 2.69 15.07 3.63
N PHE A 161 1.41 14.70 3.48
CA PHE A 161 0.52 14.50 4.63
C PHE A 161 1.02 13.41 5.57
N ILE A 162 1.49 12.29 5.02
CA ILE A 162 2.05 11.20 5.81
C ILE A 162 3.33 11.64 6.53
N PHE A 163 4.25 12.34 5.86
CA PHE A 163 5.45 12.86 6.51
C PHE A 163 5.13 13.85 7.62
N ILE A 164 4.17 14.75 7.41
CA ILE A 164 3.70 15.68 8.44
C ILE A 164 3.15 14.93 9.65
N LEU A 165 2.30 13.90 9.43
CA LEU A 165 1.75 13.07 10.49
C LEU A 165 2.85 12.31 11.24
N ILE A 166 3.82 11.74 10.53
CA ILE A 166 4.97 11.04 11.11
C ILE A 166 5.77 11.99 11.99
N ILE A 167 6.17 13.15 11.47
CA ILE A 167 6.96 14.14 12.23
C ILE A 167 6.19 14.60 13.47
N ALA A 168 4.90 14.92 13.33
CA ALA A 168 4.06 15.33 14.45
C ALA A 168 3.99 14.23 15.54
N SER A 169 3.85 12.97 15.14
CA SER A 169 3.80 11.84 16.07
C SER A 169 5.13 11.56 16.79
N LEU A 170 6.27 11.91 16.18
CA LEU A 170 7.58 11.79 16.81
C LEU A 170 7.86 12.94 17.78
N VAL A 171 7.44 14.16 17.44
CA VAL A 171 7.61 15.35 18.30
C VAL A 171 6.66 15.32 19.50
N LYS A 172 5.41 14.87 19.29
CA LYS A 172 4.38 14.77 20.32
C LYS A 172 3.76 13.36 20.30
N PRO A 173 4.44 12.35 20.88
CA PRO A 173 3.90 11.00 20.94
C PRO A 173 2.51 10.95 21.58
N LEU A 174 1.62 10.11 21.04
CA LEU A 174 0.24 9.99 21.53
C LEU A 174 0.20 9.50 22.99
N GLY A 175 1.05 8.56 23.34
CA GLY A 175 1.18 7.99 24.67
C GLY A 175 2.38 7.05 24.71
N GLU A 176 2.36 6.07 25.61
CA GLU A 176 3.37 5.01 25.66
C GLU A 176 2.86 3.72 25.00
N GLN A 177 3.79 2.83 24.63
CA GLN A 177 3.44 1.52 24.11
C GLN A 177 2.76 0.68 25.19
N THR A 178 1.67 0.01 24.83
CA THR A 178 0.96 -0.89 25.74
C THR A 178 1.41 -2.34 25.57
N ALA A 179 1.00 -3.22 26.48
CA ALA A 179 1.29 -4.65 26.36
C ALA A 179 0.65 -5.24 25.08
N PRO A 180 1.32 -6.21 24.42
CA PRO A 180 0.80 -6.89 23.24
C PRO A 180 -0.52 -7.61 23.54
N LYS A 181 -1.34 -7.80 22.51
CA LYS A 181 -2.66 -8.46 22.60
C LYS A 181 -2.83 -9.56 21.56
N GLY A 182 -3.63 -10.58 21.89
CA GLY A 182 -3.91 -11.71 20.99
C GLY A 182 -2.66 -12.47 20.57
N GLU A 183 -2.61 -12.90 19.31
CA GLU A 183 -1.50 -13.68 18.75
C GLU A 183 -0.16 -12.91 18.74
N TYR A 184 -0.16 -11.59 18.91
CA TYR A 184 1.06 -10.81 19.05
C TYR A 184 1.81 -11.04 20.37
N ILE A 185 1.19 -11.71 21.35
CA ILE A 185 1.84 -12.13 22.59
C ILE A 185 2.77 -13.31 22.32
N ALA A 186 2.26 -14.34 21.63
CA ALA A 186 2.96 -15.61 21.44
C ALA A 186 3.83 -15.64 20.18
N ALA A 187 3.36 -15.04 19.08
CA ALA A 187 4.00 -15.17 17.78
C ALA A 187 4.04 -13.83 17.00
N PRO A 188 4.59 -12.73 17.57
CA PRO A 188 4.52 -11.40 16.96
C PRO A 188 5.07 -11.34 15.52
N PHE A 189 6.17 -12.03 15.24
CA PHE A 189 6.74 -12.11 13.90
C PHE A 189 5.80 -12.79 12.89
N ALA A 190 5.25 -13.96 13.26
CA ALA A 190 4.40 -14.74 12.37
C ALA A 190 3.05 -14.03 12.12
N THR A 191 2.47 -13.43 13.15
CA THR A 191 1.25 -12.62 13.02
C THR A 191 1.49 -11.41 12.12
N GLY A 192 2.59 -10.69 12.32
CA GLY A 192 2.97 -9.59 11.44
C GLY A 192 3.22 -10.02 9.99
N PHE A 193 3.84 -11.20 9.78
CA PHE A 193 4.03 -11.80 8.47
C PHE A 193 2.70 -12.06 7.75
N ILE A 194 1.69 -12.59 8.46
CA ILE A 194 0.36 -12.81 7.90
C ILE A 194 -0.33 -11.47 7.58
N ASP A 195 -0.24 -10.49 8.48
CA ASP A 195 -0.82 -9.16 8.26
C ASP A 195 -0.21 -8.44 7.06
N GLY A 196 1.10 -8.61 6.83
CA GLY A 196 1.77 -8.08 5.64
C GLY A 196 1.30 -8.76 4.34
N TYR A 197 0.92 -10.05 4.39
CA TYR A 197 0.33 -10.73 3.23
C TYR A 197 -1.07 -10.18 2.88
N ASN A 198 -1.83 -9.77 3.90
CA ASN A 198 -3.19 -9.23 3.75
C ASN A 198 -3.25 -7.85 3.04
N THR A 199 -2.11 -7.17 2.84
CA THR A 199 -2.06 -5.98 1.97
C THR A 199 -2.47 -6.31 0.54
N MET A 200 -2.27 -7.57 0.12
CA MET A 200 -2.49 -8.07 -1.24
C MET A 200 -1.53 -7.54 -2.31
N ASP A 201 -0.49 -6.80 -1.91
CA ASP A 201 0.47 -6.23 -2.85
C ASP A 201 1.26 -7.32 -3.58
N ALA A 202 1.48 -8.47 -2.94
CA ALA A 202 2.16 -9.61 -3.57
C ALA A 202 1.40 -10.09 -4.81
N LEU A 203 0.07 -10.18 -4.73
CA LEU A 203 -0.79 -10.56 -5.84
C LEU A 203 -0.81 -9.45 -6.91
N ALA A 204 -0.95 -8.20 -6.50
CA ALA A 204 -0.98 -7.05 -7.40
C ALA A 204 0.36 -6.83 -8.13
N SER A 205 1.48 -7.21 -7.52
CA SER A 205 2.83 -7.05 -8.08
C SER A 205 3.04 -7.77 -9.41
N LEU A 206 2.33 -8.88 -9.64
CA LEU A 206 2.38 -9.61 -10.91
C LEU A 206 1.74 -8.81 -12.05
N VAL A 207 0.73 -7.99 -11.73
CA VAL A 207 0.07 -7.08 -12.68
C VAL A 207 0.87 -5.80 -12.84
N PHE A 208 1.24 -5.16 -11.74
CA PHE A 208 1.99 -3.89 -11.75
C PHE A 208 3.41 -4.05 -12.27
N GLY A 209 4.01 -5.23 -12.12
CA GLY A 209 5.32 -5.56 -12.69
C GLY A 209 5.36 -5.37 -14.22
N ILE A 210 4.26 -5.65 -14.92
CA ILE A 210 4.16 -5.44 -16.37
C ILE A 210 4.22 -3.95 -16.70
N ILE A 211 3.50 -3.11 -15.93
CA ILE A 211 3.49 -1.65 -16.08
C ILE A 211 4.90 -1.10 -15.88
N VAL A 212 5.60 -1.57 -14.84
CA VAL A 212 6.98 -1.19 -14.54
C VAL A 212 7.93 -1.58 -15.66
N ILE A 213 7.83 -2.81 -16.19
CA ILE A 213 8.66 -3.25 -17.32
C ILE A 213 8.42 -2.37 -18.55
N ASN A 214 7.16 -2.04 -18.85
CA ASN A 214 6.83 -1.19 -20.00
C ASN A 214 7.38 0.23 -19.83
N ALA A 215 7.35 0.79 -18.63
CA ALA A 215 8.02 2.04 -18.32
C ALA A 215 9.55 1.92 -18.47
N ILE A 216 10.18 0.88 -17.92
CA ILE A 216 11.63 0.65 -18.07
C ILE A 216 12.04 0.55 -19.55
N LYS A 217 11.23 -0.15 -20.37
CA LYS A 217 11.44 -0.25 -21.83
C LYS A 217 11.29 1.10 -22.52
N SER A 218 10.32 1.93 -22.13
CA SER A 218 10.13 3.27 -22.73
C SER A 218 11.29 4.22 -22.44
N TYR A 219 11.98 4.05 -21.31
CA TYR A 219 13.24 4.74 -20.98
C TYR A 219 14.49 4.17 -21.68
N GLY A 220 14.32 3.17 -22.57
CA GLY A 220 15.36 2.71 -23.49
C GLY A 220 16.06 1.41 -23.11
N ALA A 221 15.62 0.69 -22.07
CA ALA A 221 16.16 -0.63 -21.75
C ALA A 221 15.75 -1.66 -22.81
N LYS A 222 16.73 -2.38 -23.37
CA LYS A 222 16.51 -3.33 -24.49
C LYS A 222 16.76 -4.78 -24.14
N SER A 223 17.76 -5.08 -23.30
CA SER A 223 18.10 -6.45 -22.95
C SER A 223 17.33 -6.95 -21.73
N LYS A 224 17.07 -8.26 -21.66
CA LYS A 224 16.43 -8.88 -20.48
C LYS A 224 17.21 -8.62 -19.19
N ARG A 225 18.55 -8.63 -19.28
CA ARG A 225 19.44 -8.35 -18.15
C ARG A 225 19.30 -6.90 -17.66
N ASP A 226 19.23 -5.94 -18.57
CA ASP A 226 19.05 -4.52 -18.21
C ASP A 226 17.67 -4.28 -17.59
N ILE A 227 16.63 -4.92 -18.13
CA ILE A 227 15.27 -4.82 -17.58
C ILE A 227 15.23 -5.41 -16.16
N ALA A 228 15.74 -6.62 -15.94
CA ALA A 228 15.75 -7.24 -14.62
C ALA A 228 16.55 -6.43 -13.60
N ALA A 229 17.74 -5.92 -13.98
CA ALA A 229 18.54 -5.05 -13.12
C ALA A 229 17.83 -3.73 -12.80
N ALA A 230 17.09 -3.18 -13.77
CA ALA A 230 16.32 -1.97 -13.56
C ALA A 230 15.11 -2.22 -12.64
N CYS A 231 14.38 -3.32 -12.82
CA CYS A 231 13.30 -3.76 -11.93
C CYS A 231 13.78 -3.90 -10.49
N LEU A 232 14.98 -4.46 -10.26
CA LEU A 232 15.55 -4.56 -8.92
C LEU A 232 15.79 -3.18 -8.30
N LYS A 233 16.44 -2.27 -9.04
CA LYS A 233 16.76 -0.94 -8.54
C LYS A 233 15.52 -0.11 -8.25
N THR A 234 14.55 -0.09 -9.16
CA THR A 234 13.29 0.65 -8.97
C THR A 234 12.42 0.01 -7.89
N GLY A 235 12.41 -1.32 -7.82
CA GLY A 235 11.73 -2.08 -6.77
C GLY A 235 12.29 -1.81 -5.39
N LEU A 236 13.62 -1.77 -5.23
CA LEU A 236 14.26 -1.43 -3.96
C LEU A 236 13.94 0.01 -3.51
N ILE A 237 13.86 0.96 -4.45
CA ILE A 237 13.41 2.33 -4.14
C ILE A 237 11.96 2.29 -3.62
N ALA A 238 11.05 1.61 -4.32
CA ALA A 238 9.64 1.53 -3.94
C ALA A 238 9.45 0.87 -2.57
N VAL A 239 10.10 -0.27 -2.34
CA VAL A 239 10.08 -0.99 -1.06
C VAL A 239 10.70 -0.18 0.07
N GLY A 240 11.76 0.60 -0.20
CA GLY A 240 12.34 1.51 0.78
C GLY A 240 11.32 2.52 1.31
N PHE A 241 10.57 3.17 0.41
CA PHE A 241 9.50 4.09 0.81
C PHE A 241 8.35 3.38 1.55
N LEU A 242 7.90 2.22 1.07
CA LEU A 242 6.87 1.42 1.76
C LEU A 242 7.31 1.06 3.17
N ALA A 243 8.55 0.55 3.32
CA ALA A 243 9.08 0.11 4.59
C ALA A 243 9.16 1.25 5.60
N ILE A 244 9.66 2.42 5.19
CA ILE A 244 9.72 3.62 6.02
C ILE A 244 8.31 3.96 6.52
N ILE A 245 7.32 4.03 5.63
CA ILE A 245 5.96 4.40 6.02
C ILE A 245 5.35 3.34 6.95
N TYR A 246 5.53 2.05 6.67
CA TYR A 246 4.99 0.98 7.51
C TYR A 246 5.55 1.01 8.93
N ILE A 247 6.86 1.22 9.06
CA ILE A 247 7.51 1.33 10.37
C ILE A 247 6.89 2.49 11.17
N PHE A 248 6.75 3.66 10.57
CA PHE A 248 6.20 4.81 11.29
C PHE A 248 4.70 4.69 11.57
N VAL A 249 3.94 4.15 10.64
CA VAL A 249 2.49 3.94 10.82
C VAL A 249 2.24 2.89 11.92
N ALA A 250 3.03 1.82 11.97
CA ALA A 250 2.97 0.85 13.06
C ALA A 250 3.42 1.46 14.39
N TYR A 251 4.42 2.33 14.38
CA TYR A 251 4.84 3.06 15.57
C TYR A 251 3.70 3.96 16.10
N ILE A 252 3.03 4.73 15.24
CA ILE A 252 1.85 5.53 15.60
C ILE A 252 0.77 4.65 16.23
N GLY A 253 0.47 3.50 15.60
CA GLY A 253 -0.48 2.53 16.12
C GLY A 253 -0.12 2.05 17.52
N SER A 254 1.15 1.69 17.77
CA SER A 254 1.62 1.17 19.07
C SER A 254 1.48 2.17 20.22
N MET A 255 1.53 3.47 19.91
CA MET A 255 1.42 4.56 20.88
C MET A 255 -0.01 5.07 21.07
N SER A 256 -0.95 4.63 20.23
CA SER A 256 -2.29 5.20 20.15
C SER A 256 -3.24 4.74 21.27
N VAL A 257 -3.02 3.54 21.83
CA VAL A 257 -3.98 2.83 22.70
C VAL A 257 -4.40 3.67 23.91
N ASN A 258 -3.43 4.29 24.59
CA ASN A 258 -3.68 5.05 25.81
C ASN A 258 -4.56 6.30 25.58
N ARG A 259 -4.57 6.85 24.36
CA ARG A 259 -5.36 8.03 24.00
C ARG A 259 -6.65 7.71 23.29
N LEU A 260 -6.62 6.74 22.38
CA LEU A 260 -7.71 6.49 21.45
C LEU A 260 -8.51 5.22 21.81
N GLY A 261 -8.01 4.38 22.71
CA GLY A 261 -8.58 3.05 22.95
C GLY A 261 -8.08 2.02 21.93
N LEU A 262 -8.82 0.91 21.81
CA LEU A 262 -8.58 -0.12 20.79
C LEU A 262 -9.61 0.00 19.66
N PHE A 263 -9.18 -0.27 18.44
CA PHE A 263 -10.06 -0.36 17.27
C PHE A 263 -9.86 -1.68 16.55
N ASP A 264 -10.89 -2.11 15.82
CA ASP A 264 -10.87 -3.35 15.03
C ASP A 264 -10.22 -3.17 13.64
N ASN A 265 -9.90 -1.92 13.27
CA ASN A 265 -9.31 -1.54 11.99
C ASN A 265 -8.35 -0.35 12.15
N GLY A 266 -7.45 -0.18 11.18
CA GLY A 266 -6.44 0.88 11.23
C GLY A 266 -6.91 2.27 10.81
N GLY A 267 -8.10 2.38 10.19
CA GLY A 267 -8.64 3.67 9.73
C GLY A 267 -8.87 4.66 10.89
N PRO A 268 -9.68 4.31 11.89
CA PRO A 268 -9.93 5.11 13.10
C PRO A 268 -8.67 5.43 13.91
N ILE A 269 -7.67 4.54 13.89
CA ILE A 269 -6.37 4.79 14.55
C ILE A 269 -5.71 6.01 13.92
N LEU A 270 -5.66 6.07 12.58
CA LEU A 270 -4.98 7.15 11.86
C LEU A 270 -5.78 8.45 11.88
N SER A 271 -7.10 8.40 11.70
CA SER A 271 -7.94 9.59 11.78
C SER A 271 -7.97 10.16 13.20
N GLY A 272 -8.05 9.30 14.23
CA GLY A 272 -7.96 9.69 15.63
C GLY A 272 -6.58 10.25 16.02
N ALA A 273 -5.50 9.65 15.52
CA ALA A 273 -4.14 10.16 15.70
C ALA A 273 -3.98 11.56 15.08
N ALA A 274 -4.44 11.73 13.85
CA ALA A 274 -4.41 13.03 13.19
C ALA A 274 -5.25 14.08 13.95
N PHE A 275 -6.44 13.70 14.43
CA PHE A 275 -7.27 14.57 15.25
C PHE A 275 -6.54 15.01 16.53
N VAL A 276 -5.98 14.08 17.31
CA VAL A 276 -5.24 14.42 18.54
C VAL A 276 -4.00 15.27 18.26
N LEU A 277 -3.27 15.01 17.17
CA LEU A 277 -2.02 15.72 16.87
C LEU A 277 -2.24 17.13 16.33
N PHE A 278 -3.25 17.33 15.48
CA PHE A 278 -3.44 18.60 14.76
C PHE A 278 -4.62 19.45 15.27
N TRP A 279 -5.63 18.84 15.90
CA TRP A 279 -6.74 19.60 16.46
C TRP A 279 -6.40 20.22 17.83
N LEU A 280 -5.57 19.56 18.65
CA LEU A 280 -5.04 20.11 19.91
C LEU A 280 -3.92 21.15 19.72
N LEU A 281 -3.71 21.63 18.49
CA LEU A 281 -2.87 22.80 18.17
C LEU A 281 -3.70 24.08 17.99
N GLY A 282 -5.02 24.01 18.16
CA GLY A 282 -5.94 25.15 18.25
C GLY A 282 -6.42 25.38 19.68
#